data_AF-A0A0N5CGU3-F1
#
_entry.id   AF-A0A0N5CGU3-F1
#
_cell.length_a   1.000
_cell.length_b   1.000
_cell.length_c   1.000
_cell.angle_alpha   90.00
_cell.angle_beta   90.00
_cell.angle_gamma   90.00
#
_symmetry.space_group_name_H-M   'P 1'
#
loop_
_entity.id
_entity.type
_entity.pdbx_description
1 polymer ?
#
loop_
_entity_poly.entity_id
_entity_poly.type
_entity_poly.pdbx_seq_one_letter_code
_entity_poly.pdbx_strand_id
1 'polypeptide(L)'
;MFVKFYLLGAALALMPQPIQPQGSNGRNLPLHFSENIDGPKFSTDLEVEKSSDIILVKCSNDAYPHGSTGYKFTINNYVAKYKNFVSSKPSKYIWVPLLKKSSNLTRFSCGKITIKPGDVFSPMIGWTYNVKWNNTEEDIIKMNSNNMDYPLPETPDECHNGTGKLLVVSKDKENDTVVVIDPLDVKNPYPNQIFYYFIKPEQNDDRKIIEHCARYRGYKNRPKLILPDHNDKSTAKEVKVKKIHTQDSYFEKGKKIKVSLKLNNDIQFYRDEEISLSRMRYTEKGLIDIENSTEKIKSSFVIKGFDLVKLVYNHLDATGYKEVSQVYYFGPGLKNFTQPRDYNKGYDPSEIPNIMKKKEALIL
;
A
#
# COMPACT_ATOMS: atom_id res chain seq x y z
N MET A 1 -85.47 18.38 -45.38
CA MET A 1 -85.32 19.77 -44.90
C MET A 1 -84.52 19.72 -43.60
N PHE A 2 -83.22 20.08 -43.69
CA PHE A 2 -82.23 20.29 -42.61
C PHE A 2 -82.07 19.15 -41.57
N VAL A 3 -81.16 18.18 -41.66
CA VAL A 3 -79.68 18.23 -41.76
C VAL A 3 -79.08 19.43 -41.00
N LYS A 4 -78.68 19.21 -39.75
CA LYS A 4 -77.46 19.77 -39.13
C LYS A 4 -77.32 19.33 -37.66
N PHE A 5 -76.07 19.13 -37.25
CA PHE A 5 -75.55 18.91 -35.89
C PHE A 5 -75.44 17.47 -35.37
N TYR A 6 -74.79 16.61 -36.15
CA TYR A 6 -73.79 15.68 -35.60
C TYR A 6 -72.50 15.89 -36.38
N LEU A 7 -71.55 16.65 -35.81
CA LEU A 7 -70.14 16.73 -36.21
C LEU A 7 -69.45 17.77 -35.32
N LEU A 8 -69.18 17.40 -34.07
CA LEU A 8 -68.32 18.18 -33.16
C LEU A 8 -67.47 17.26 -32.28
N GLY A 9 -67.01 16.15 -32.86
CA GLY A 9 -66.25 15.13 -32.16
C GLY A 9 -65.38 14.30 -33.08
N ALA A 10 -64.63 14.92 -33.99
CA ALA A 10 -63.51 14.30 -34.72
C ALA A 10 -62.83 15.32 -35.66
N ALA A 11 -61.94 16.18 -35.16
CA ALA A 11 -60.96 16.89 -36.01
C ALA A 11 -59.87 17.72 -35.26
N LEU A 12 -59.48 17.41 -34.02
CA LEU A 12 -58.40 18.17 -33.34
C LEU A 12 -57.48 17.34 -32.42
N ALA A 13 -57.37 16.03 -32.69
CA ALA A 13 -56.38 15.14 -32.03
C ALA A 13 -55.46 14.43 -33.04
N LEU A 14 -55.24 15.04 -34.21
CA LEU A 14 -54.19 14.65 -35.17
C LEU A 14 -53.15 15.77 -35.27
N MET A 15 -52.58 16.17 -34.13
CA MET A 15 -51.16 16.46 -34.16
C MET A 15 -50.46 15.14 -33.83
N PRO A 16 -49.52 14.66 -34.67
CA PRO A 16 -48.61 13.64 -34.20
C PRO A 16 -47.91 14.24 -32.99
N GLN A 17 -48.23 13.75 -31.79
CA GLN A 17 -47.28 13.82 -30.70
C GLN A 17 -45.97 13.33 -31.30
N PRO A 18 -44.85 14.05 -31.14
CA PRO A 18 -43.57 13.45 -31.45
C PRO A 18 -43.50 12.22 -30.54
N ILE A 19 -43.72 11.05 -31.15
CA ILE A 19 -43.37 9.77 -30.57
C ILE A 19 -41.87 9.87 -30.47
N GLN A 20 -41.39 10.44 -29.36
CA GLN A 20 -40.07 10.11 -28.89
C GLN A 20 -40.09 8.60 -28.74
N PRO A 21 -39.27 7.84 -29.48
CA PRO A 21 -39.06 6.46 -29.12
C PRO A 21 -38.56 6.48 -27.68
N GLN A 22 -39.40 6.05 -26.75
CA GLN A 22 -38.95 5.64 -25.41
C GLN A 22 -38.08 4.40 -25.61
N GLY A 23 -36.83 4.64 -26.05
CA GLY A 23 -35.74 3.70 -25.95
C GLY A 23 -35.38 3.57 -24.49
N SER A 24 -35.90 2.53 -23.86
CA SER A 24 -35.78 2.20 -22.44
C SER A 24 -34.39 1.76 -21.99
N ASN A 25 -33.30 2.30 -22.56
CA ASN A 25 -31.92 1.92 -22.17
C ASN A 25 -30.92 3.10 -22.08
N GLY A 26 -31.40 4.35 -22.00
CA GLY A 26 -30.55 5.55 -22.10
C GLY A 26 -30.31 6.36 -20.82
N ARG A 27 -30.74 5.90 -19.64
CA ARG A 27 -30.48 6.62 -18.38
C ARG A 27 -29.19 6.07 -17.77
N ASN A 28 -28.18 6.93 -17.56
CA ASN A 28 -27.19 6.90 -16.46
C ASN A 28 -25.87 7.64 -16.75
N LEU A 29 -25.90 8.73 -17.54
CA LEU A 29 -24.92 9.81 -17.39
C LEU A 29 -25.69 11.13 -17.32
N PRO A 30 -25.90 11.73 -16.13
CA PRO A 30 -26.36 13.11 -16.07
C PRO A 30 -25.24 13.98 -16.63
N LEU A 31 -25.39 14.44 -17.86
CA LEU A 31 -24.45 15.33 -18.54
C LEU A 31 -24.54 16.74 -17.93
N HIS A 32 -23.94 16.93 -16.75
CA HIS A 32 -23.68 18.28 -16.22
C HIS A 32 -22.33 18.78 -16.73
N PHE A 33 -22.38 19.80 -17.59
CA PHE A 33 -21.21 20.51 -18.08
C PHE A 33 -20.88 21.67 -17.15
N SER A 34 -19.60 21.84 -16.81
CA SER A 34 -19.10 23.05 -16.17
C SER A 34 -18.08 23.68 -17.10
N GLU A 35 -18.33 24.94 -17.49
CA GLU A 35 -17.37 25.77 -18.19
C GLU A 35 -16.33 26.27 -17.19
N ASN A 36 -15.06 25.88 -17.39
CA ASN A 36 -13.93 26.42 -16.65
C ASN A 36 -12.94 27.06 -17.63
N ILE A 37 -11.99 27.84 -17.10
CA ILE A 37 -11.01 28.64 -17.86
C ILE A 37 -10.15 27.78 -18.83
N ASP A 38 -10.02 26.47 -18.61
CA ASP A 38 -9.31 25.54 -19.50
C ASP A 38 -10.22 24.81 -20.52
N GLY A 39 -11.43 25.31 -20.76
CA GLY A 39 -12.43 24.69 -21.65
C GLY A 39 -13.44 23.78 -20.94
N PRO A 40 -14.38 23.17 -21.69
CA PRO A 40 -15.47 22.38 -21.14
C PRO A 40 -14.96 21.10 -20.45
N LYS A 41 -15.38 20.88 -19.20
CA LYS A 41 -15.07 19.67 -18.42
C LYS A 41 -16.36 19.00 -17.97
N PHE A 42 -16.44 17.68 -18.15
CA PHE A 42 -17.47 16.84 -17.56
C PHE A 42 -16.92 16.28 -16.25
N SER A 43 -17.42 16.81 -15.13
CA SER A 43 -17.00 16.40 -13.79
C SER A 43 -18.18 15.88 -13.02
N THR A 44 -18.05 14.69 -12.42
CA THR A 44 -19.06 14.13 -11.53
C THR A 44 -18.41 13.86 -10.18
N ASP A 45 -19.06 14.33 -9.13
CA ASP A 45 -18.67 14.00 -7.77
C ASP A 45 -19.11 12.57 -7.44
N LEU A 46 -18.21 11.80 -6.85
CA LEU A 46 -18.45 10.45 -6.33
C LEU A 46 -18.08 10.47 -4.86
N GLU A 47 -18.88 9.81 -4.03
CA GLU A 47 -18.64 9.72 -2.60
C GLU A 47 -18.43 8.26 -2.24
N VAL A 48 -17.32 7.99 -1.56
CA VAL A 48 -16.98 6.66 -1.03
C VAL A 48 -17.52 6.61 0.38
N GLU A 49 -18.43 5.68 0.65
CA GLU A 49 -19.12 5.57 1.94
C GLU A 49 -18.26 4.83 2.97
N LYS A 50 -17.58 3.75 2.56
CA LYS A 50 -16.74 2.92 3.43
C LYS A 50 -15.32 3.46 3.58
N SER A 51 -14.71 3.18 4.72
CA SER A 51 -13.30 3.51 4.96
C SER A 51 -12.41 2.63 4.06
N SER A 52 -11.86 3.21 3.00
CA SER A 52 -11.06 2.49 2.01
C SER A 52 -9.98 3.37 1.40
N ASP A 53 -8.85 2.76 1.09
CA ASP A 53 -7.82 3.39 0.26
C ASP A 53 -7.91 2.96 -1.20
N ILE A 54 -8.73 1.97 -1.54
CA ILE A 54 -8.92 1.48 -2.91
C ILE A 54 -10.40 1.29 -3.20
N ILE A 55 -10.85 1.76 -4.37
CA ILE A 55 -12.17 1.46 -4.95
C ILE A 55 -12.02 1.06 -6.41
N LEU A 56 -13.06 0.49 -7.02
CA LEU A 56 -13.17 0.39 -8.47
C LEU A 56 -14.05 1.53 -8.99
N VAL A 57 -13.58 2.24 -10.02
CA VAL A 57 -14.33 3.30 -10.69
C VAL A 57 -14.70 2.86 -12.10
N LYS A 58 -15.95 3.12 -12.50
CA LYS A 58 -16.48 2.79 -13.81
C LYS A 58 -16.13 3.87 -14.84
N CYS A 59 -15.37 3.51 -15.87
CA CYS A 59 -15.16 4.33 -17.06
C CYS A 59 -15.87 3.68 -18.27
N SER A 60 -16.28 4.49 -19.24
CA SER A 60 -16.93 4.06 -20.48
C SER A 60 -15.85 3.78 -21.49
N ASN A 61 -16.00 2.67 -22.21
CA ASN A 61 -15.08 2.28 -23.26
C ASN A 61 -15.48 2.95 -24.59
N ASP A 62 -14.57 2.89 -25.57
CA ASP A 62 -14.81 3.32 -26.96
C ASP A 62 -16.02 2.62 -27.60
N ALA A 63 -16.29 1.38 -27.20
CA ALA A 63 -17.43 0.58 -27.65
C ALA A 63 -18.78 0.94 -26.98
N TYR A 64 -18.83 1.93 -26.08
CA TYR A 64 -20.06 2.32 -25.41
C TYR A 64 -21.01 3.07 -26.36
N PRO A 65 -22.22 2.53 -26.67
CA PRO A 65 -23.19 3.24 -27.47
C PRO A 65 -23.88 4.27 -26.59
N HIS A 66 -23.66 5.57 -26.85
CA HIS A 66 -24.38 6.63 -26.15
C HIS A 66 -25.41 7.27 -27.09
N GLY A 67 -26.61 6.69 -27.10
CA GLY A 67 -27.74 7.13 -27.91
C GLY A 67 -27.48 7.09 -29.42
N SER A 68 -28.34 7.77 -30.17
CA SER A 68 -28.18 8.03 -31.62
C SER A 68 -27.33 9.27 -31.92
N THR A 69 -26.71 9.87 -30.90
CA THR A 69 -26.32 11.29 -30.86
C THR A 69 -24.83 11.56 -31.12
N GLY A 70 -24.09 10.62 -31.71
CA GLY A 70 -22.74 10.86 -32.22
C GLY A 70 -21.64 11.06 -31.16
N TYR A 71 -21.90 10.68 -29.90
CA TYR A 71 -20.88 10.76 -28.84
C TYR A 71 -19.84 9.65 -28.99
N LYS A 72 -18.56 10.02 -28.87
CA LYS A 72 -17.43 9.08 -28.86
C LYS A 72 -16.59 9.27 -27.61
N PHE A 73 -16.39 8.18 -26.88
CA PHE A 73 -15.50 8.14 -25.73
C PHE A 73 -14.10 7.76 -26.18
N THR A 74 -13.10 8.50 -25.70
CA THR A 74 -11.69 8.17 -25.87
C THR A 74 -11.08 8.04 -24.49
N ILE A 75 -10.70 6.82 -24.13
CA ILE A 75 -10.07 6.54 -22.83
C ILE A 75 -8.62 7.03 -22.81
N ASN A 76 -8.10 7.35 -21.63
CA ASN A 76 -6.68 7.66 -21.49
C ASN A 76 -5.81 6.39 -21.38
N ASN A 77 -4.49 6.55 -21.50
CA ASN A 77 -3.52 5.44 -21.45
C ASN A 77 -3.51 4.71 -20.09
N TYR A 78 -3.89 5.38 -19.01
CA TYR A 78 -3.97 4.76 -17.69
C TYR A 78 -5.14 3.77 -17.61
N VAL A 79 -6.33 4.20 -18.02
CA VAL A 79 -7.55 3.38 -18.09
C VAL A 79 -7.38 2.22 -19.08
N ALA A 80 -6.68 2.45 -20.19
CA ALA A 80 -6.45 1.43 -21.22
C ALA A 80 -5.77 0.16 -20.68
N LYS A 81 -4.91 0.28 -19.66
CA LYS A 81 -4.24 -0.86 -19.01
C LYS A 81 -5.23 -1.85 -18.37
N TYR A 82 -6.42 -1.36 -18.01
CA TYR A 82 -7.45 -2.15 -17.33
C TYR A 82 -8.54 -2.67 -18.29
N LYS A 83 -8.40 -2.53 -19.62
CA LYS A 83 -9.40 -3.03 -20.59
C LYS A 83 -9.76 -4.50 -20.41
N ASN A 84 -8.81 -5.34 -19.99
CA ASN A 84 -9.02 -6.78 -19.77
C ASN A 84 -9.19 -7.14 -18.28
N PHE A 85 -9.29 -6.15 -17.40
CA PHE A 85 -9.29 -6.34 -15.95
C PHE A 85 -10.55 -7.05 -15.45
N VAL A 86 -11.71 -6.75 -16.07
CA VAL A 86 -12.96 -7.50 -15.90
C VAL A 86 -13.33 -8.08 -17.27
N SER A 87 -13.36 -9.42 -17.37
CA SER A 87 -13.55 -10.16 -18.62
C SER A 87 -14.96 -9.97 -19.16
N SER A 88 -15.17 -8.92 -19.96
CA SER A 88 -16.26 -8.87 -20.92
C SER A 88 -15.70 -8.30 -22.21
N LYS A 89 -15.88 -8.99 -23.34
CA LYS A 89 -15.49 -8.48 -24.65
C LYS A 89 -16.69 -8.50 -25.59
N PRO A 90 -17.02 -7.37 -26.25
CA PRO A 90 -16.52 -6.02 -25.97
C PRO A 90 -17.19 -5.45 -24.70
N SER A 91 -16.38 -5.08 -23.68
CA SER A 91 -16.94 -4.39 -22.53
C SER A 91 -17.33 -2.97 -22.93
N LYS A 92 -18.58 -2.61 -22.62
CA LYS A 92 -19.07 -1.22 -22.70
C LYS A 92 -18.35 -0.32 -21.69
N TYR A 93 -17.82 -0.91 -20.63
CA TYR A 93 -17.20 -0.21 -19.51
C TYR A 93 -15.88 -0.87 -19.12
N ILE A 94 -15.00 -0.06 -18.55
CA ILE A 94 -13.72 -0.46 -17.97
C ILE A 94 -13.79 -0.11 -16.49
N TRP A 95 -13.57 -1.10 -15.64
CA TRP A 95 -13.45 -0.91 -14.20
C TRP A 95 -11.99 -0.70 -13.84
N VAL A 96 -11.70 0.43 -13.20
CA VAL A 96 -10.35 0.87 -12.90
C VAL A 96 -10.16 0.94 -11.39
N PRO A 97 -9.17 0.24 -10.82
CA PRO A 97 -8.83 0.42 -9.42
C PRO A 97 -8.23 1.81 -9.23
N LEU A 98 -8.81 2.57 -8.30
CA LEU A 98 -8.35 3.90 -7.92
C LEU A 98 -7.83 3.87 -6.49
N LEU A 99 -6.58 4.30 -6.33
CA LEU A 99 -5.92 4.47 -5.03
C LEU A 99 -6.20 5.86 -4.47
N LYS A 100 -6.56 5.94 -3.18
CA LYS A 100 -6.69 7.17 -2.40
C LYS A 100 -5.33 7.86 -2.31
N LYS A 101 -5.32 9.17 -2.56
CA LYS A 101 -4.15 10.02 -2.33
C LYS A 101 -4.15 10.57 -0.90
N SER A 102 -3.09 11.26 -0.51
CA SER A 102 -3.01 11.90 0.81
C SER A 102 -4.16 12.88 1.11
N SER A 103 -4.84 13.38 0.07
CA SER A 103 -6.06 14.17 0.20
C SER A 103 -7.33 13.31 0.16
N ASN A 104 -8.33 13.69 0.96
CA ASN A 104 -9.68 13.09 0.94
C ASN A 104 -10.46 13.38 -0.34
N LEU A 105 -9.85 14.10 -1.29
CA LEU A 105 -10.38 14.32 -2.63
C LEU A 105 -9.38 13.79 -3.63
N THR A 106 -9.81 12.89 -4.52
CA THR A 106 -9.01 12.39 -5.64
C THR A 106 -9.69 12.71 -6.95
N ARG A 107 -9.00 13.49 -7.78
CA ARG A 107 -9.43 13.81 -9.14
C ARG A 107 -8.93 12.72 -10.09
N PHE A 108 -9.84 11.99 -10.71
CA PHE A 108 -9.54 10.86 -11.60
C PHE A 108 -10.12 11.08 -13.00
N SER A 109 -9.26 11.06 -14.02
CA SER A 109 -9.73 11.21 -15.41
C SER A 109 -9.94 9.84 -16.05
N CYS A 110 -11.13 9.62 -16.62
CA CYS A 110 -11.41 8.45 -17.46
C CYS A 110 -10.94 8.67 -18.91
N GLY A 111 -10.83 9.93 -19.35
CA GLY A 111 -10.40 10.28 -20.70
C GLY A 111 -11.11 11.53 -21.23
N LYS A 112 -11.51 11.48 -22.49
CA LYS A 112 -12.18 12.57 -23.21
C LYS A 112 -13.44 12.10 -23.90
N ILE A 113 -14.39 13.01 -24.05
CA ILE A 113 -15.63 12.81 -24.77
C ILE A 113 -15.61 13.75 -25.98
N THR A 114 -15.89 13.20 -27.16
CA THR A 114 -16.15 13.97 -28.36
C THR A 114 -17.64 13.92 -28.65
N ILE A 115 -18.24 15.09 -28.84
CA ILE A 115 -19.65 15.23 -29.24
C ILE A 115 -19.65 15.54 -30.73
N LYS A 116 -20.40 14.80 -31.53
CA LYS A 116 -20.63 15.14 -32.94
C LYS A 116 -22.12 15.41 -33.17
N PRO A 117 -22.61 16.62 -32.87
CA PRO A 117 -23.94 17.00 -33.29
C PRO A 117 -23.88 17.34 -34.80
N GLY A 118 -24.15 16.35 -35.66
CA GLY A 118 -24.07 16.53 -37.12
C GLY A 118 -22.63 16.63 -37.66
N ASP A 119 -22.40 17.48 -38.66
CA ASP A 119 -21.12 17.63 -39.38
C ASP A 119 -20.10 18.55 -38.70
N VAL A 120 -20.45 19.19 -37.58
CA VAL A 120 -19.55 20.10 -36.86
C VAL A 120 -18.85 19.37 -35.72
N PHE A 121 -17.51 19.37 -35.74
CA PHE A 121 -16.71 18.82 -34.65
C PHE A 121 -16.81 19.72 -33.41
N SER A 122 -17.39 19.20 -32.32
CA SER A 122 -17.34 19.85 -31.01
C SER A 122 -15.93 19.73 -30.41
N PRO A 123 -15.48 20.69 -29.57
CA PRO A 123 -14.29 20.54 -28.75
C PRO A 123 -14.32 19.24 -27.92
N MET A 124 -13.15 18.63 -27.73
CA MET A 124 -12.99 17.46 -26.86
C MET A 124 -13.15 17.87 -25.40
N ILE A 125 -14.09 17.25 -24.70
CA ILE A 125 -14.42 17.56 -23.30
C ILE A 125 -13.69 16.57 -22.41
N GLY A 126 -12.96 17.06 -21.40
CA GLY A 126 -12.32 16.19 -20.42
C GLY A 126 -13.35 15.51 -19.52
N TRP A 127 -13.29 14.19 -19.39
CA TRP A 127 -14.13 13.43 -18.46
C TRP A 127 -13.34 13.07 -17.19
N THR A 128 -13.84 13.58 -16.08
CA THR A 128 -13.22 13.43 -14.76
C THR A 128 -14.25 13.07 -13.68
N TYR A 129 -13.81 12.31 -12.69
CA TYR A 129 -14.49 12.10 -11.43
C TYR A 129 -13.76 12.82 -10.30
N ASN A 130 -14.53 13.45 -9.41
CA ASN A 130 -14.05 13.98 -8.15
C ASN A 130 -14.47 13.01 -7.04
N VAL A 131 -13.56 12.13 -6.63
CA VAL A 131 -13.84 11.10 -5.64
C VAL A 131 -13.56 11.67 -4.24
N LYS A 132 -14.60 11.83 -3.45
CA LYS A 132 -14.55 12.21 -2.03
C LYS A 132 -14.46 10.93 -1.20
N TRP A 133 -13.39 10.81 -0.43
CA TRP A 133 -13.13 9.67 0.42
C TRP A 133 -13.69 9.96 1.81
N ASN A 134 -14.52 9.05 2.33
CA ASN A 134 -14.92 9.12 3.72
C ASN A 134 -13.73 8.79 4.64
N ASN A 135 -13.69 9.50 5.77
CA ASN A 135 -12.67 9.40 6.82
C ASN A 135 -13.27 8.93 8.15
N THR A 136 -14.43 8.28 8.12
CA THR A 136 -14.94 7.58 9.31
C THR A 136 -13.90 6.59 9.83
N GLU A 137 -14.02 6.25 11.12
CA GLU A 137 -13.13 5.32 11.82
C GLU A 137 -12.76 4.13 10.94
N GLU A 138 -11.48 3.72 10.99
CA GLU A 138 -10.97 2.61 10.21
C GLU A 138 -11.83 1.37 10.47
N ASP A 139 -12.57 0.94 9.44
CA ASP A 139 -13.22 -0.36 9.42
C ASP A 139 -12.20 -1.41 9.87
N ILE A 140 -12.58 -2.29 10.81
CA ILE A 140 -11.67 -3.28 11.40
C ILE A 140 -11.10 -4.16 10.27
N ILE A 141 -9.81 -3.99 9.99
CA ILE A 141 -9.11 -4.82 9.00
C ILE A 141 -8.82 -6.17 9.65
N LYS A 142 -9.35 -7.25 9.08
CA LYS A 142 -9.06 -8.60 9.55
C LYS A 142 -7.60 -8.94 9.26
N MET A 143 -6.95 -9.55 10.24
CA MET A 143 -5.67 -10.22 9.99
C MET A 143 -5.95 -11.48 9.18
N ASN A 144 -5.14 -11.75 8.16
CA ASN A 144 -5.22 -13.05 7.50
C ASN A 144 -4.93 -14.13 8.54
N SER A 145 -5.86 -15.06 8.76
CA SER A 145 -5.68 -16.16 9.73
C SER A 145 -4.47 -17.01 9.39
N ASN A 146 -4.12 -17.06 8.11
CA ASN A 146 -2.88 -17.66 7.64
C ASN A 146 -1.82 -16.57 7.50
N ASN A 147 -0.59 -16.84 7.94
CA ASN A 147 0.53 -16.00 7.51
C ASN A 147 0.62 -16.05 5.96
N MET A 148 1.23 -15.06 5.34
CA MET A 148 1.41 -14.99 3.87
C MET A 148 2.40 -16.04 3.32
N ASP A 149 2.62 -17.13 4.05
CA ASP A 149 3.26 -18.34 3.51
C ASP A 149 2.21 -19.33 2.96
N TYR A 150 0.92 -19.06 3.15
CA TYR A 150 -0.20 -19.79 2.56
C TYR A 150 -1.05 -18.90 1.64
N PRO A 151 -1.87 -19.51 0.76
CA PRO A 151 -2.84 -18.79 -0.04
C PRO A 151 -3.74 -17.88 0.80
N LEU A 152 -4.13 -16.76 0.20
CA LEU A 152 -5.16 -15.91 0.76
C LEU A 152 -6.53 -16.61 0.67
N PRO A 153 -7.50 -16.26 1.54
CA PRO A 153 -8.85 -16.83 1.44
C PRO A 153 -9.47 -16.58 0.06
N GLU A 154 -9.73 -17.62 -0.71
CA GLU A 154 -10.33 -17.50 -2.04
C GLU A 154 -11.75 -16.93 -1.99
N THR A 155 -12.48 -17.23 -0.91
CA THR A 155 -13.85 -16.79 -0.68
C THR A 155 -14.01 -16.26 0.75
N PRO A 156 -13.69 -14.99 1.00
CA PRO A 156 -14.02 -14.34 2.27
C PRO A 156 -15.52 -14.41 2.55
N ASP A 157 -15.90 -14.71 3.79
CA ASP A 157 -17.30 -14.82 4.20
C ASP A 157 -18.10 -13.54 3.91
N GLU A 158 -17.47 -12.36 4.05
CA GLU A 158 -18.10 -11.06 3.83
C GLU A 158 -18.46 -10.80 2.37
N CYS A 159 -17.88 -11.59 1.46
CA CYS A 159 -18.10 -11.51 0.03
C CYS A 159 -19.15 -12.55 -0.44
N HIS A 160 -20.16 -12.85 0.39
CA HIS A 160 -21.23 -13.82 0.14
C HIS A 160 -21.62 -13.94 -1.36
N ASN A 161 -21.70 -15.18 -1.87
CA ASN A 161 -22.04 -15.54 -3.27
C ASN A 161 -20.98 -15.16 -4.35
N GLY A 162 -19.76 -14.80 -3.96
CA GLY A 162 -18.69 -14.38 -4.88
C GLY A 162 -17.82 -15.49 -5.50
N THR A 163 -18.05 -16.77 -5.21
CA THR A 163 -17.15 -17.88 -5.62
C THR A 163 -16.88 -17.86 -7.13
N GLY A 164 -15.62 -17.68 -7.53
CA GLY A 164 -15.17 -17.54 -8.93
C GLY A 164 -15.35 -16.15 -9.58
N LYS A 165 -16.06 -15.24 -8.92
CA LYS A 165 -16.30 -13.86 -9.36
C LYS A 165 -15.54 -12.81 -8.53
N LEU A 166 -14.57 -13.19 -7.69
CA LEU A 166 -13.79 -12.21 -6.94
C LEU A 166 -12.62 -11.66 -7.76
N LEU A 167 -12.30 -10.40 -7.47
CA LEU A 167 -11.11 -9.70 -7.90
C LEU A 167 -10.37 -9.29 -6.64
N VAL A 168 -9.11 -9.70 -6.53
CA VAL A 168 -8.23 -9.31 -5.43
C VAL A 168 -7.22 -8.31 -5.95
N VAL A 169 -7.07 -7.20 -5.23
CA VAL A 169 -6.08 -6.18 -5.56
C VAL A 169 -5.33 -5.72 -4.32
N SER A 170 -4.12 -5.21 -4.52
CA SER A 170 -3.30 -4.60 -3.49
C SER A 170 -2.59 -3.38 -4.05
N LYS A 171 -2.17 -2.49 -3.16
CA LYS A 171 -1.17 -1.49 -3.49
C LYS A 171 0.16 -2.19 -3.85
N ASP A 172 0.84 -1.68 -4.86
CA ASP A 172 2.22 -2.03 -5.18
C ASP A 172 3.17 -1.25 -4.26
N LYS A 173 4.16 -1.92 -3.69
CA LYS A 173 5.11 -1.30 -2.75
C LYS A 173 5.95 -0.20 -3.40
N GLU A 174 6.33 -0.38 -4.66
CA GLU A 174 7.37 0.44 -5.30
C GLU A 174 6.79 1.62 -6.08
N ASN A 175 5.60 1.45 -6.69
CA ASN A 175 5.11 2.37 -7.73
C ASN A 175 3.86 3.17 -7.36
N ASP A 176 3.37 3.10 -6.11
CA ASP A 176 2.10 3.71 -5.70
C ASP A 176 0.93 3.38 -6.65
N THR A 177 0.98 2.21 -7.30
CA THR A 177 -0.07 1.71 -8.21
C THR A 177 -0.86 0.59 -7.55
N VAL A 178 -1.95 0.17 -8.19
CA VAL A 178 -2.74 -0.98 -7.76
C VAL A 178 -2.46 -2.14 -8.71
N VAL A 179 -2.18 -3.31 -8.13
CA VAL A 179 -1.90 -4.56 -8.85
C VAL A 179 -2.97 -5.60 -8.55
N VAL A 180 -3.27 -6.45 -9.54
CA VAL A 180 -4.11 -7.64 -9.35
C VAL A 180 -3.28 -8.69 -8.62
N ILE A 181 -3.89 -9.31 -7.63
CA ILE A 181 -3.29 -10.37 -6.85
C ILE A 181 -3.96 -11.69 -7.23
N ASP A 182 -3.14 -12.70 -7.49
CA ASP A 182 -3.60 -14.09 -7.47
C ASP A 182 -3.63 -14.54 -6.01
N PRO A 183 -4.79 -14.88 -5.43
CA PRO A 183 -4.87 -15.31 -4.04
C PRO A 183 -4.11 -16.62 -3.79
N LEU A 184 -3.86 -17.44 -4.81
CA LEU A 184 -3.11 -18.70 -4.71
C LEU A 184 -1.59 -18.51 -4.75
N ASP A 185 -1.10 -17.45 -5.42
CA ASP A 185 0.32 -17.17 -5.60
C ASP A 185 0.59 -15.65 -5.52
N VAL A 186 0.68 -15.13 -4.29
CA VAL A 186 1.00 -13.73 -4.06
C VAL A 186 2.47 -13.48 -4.34
N LYS A 187 2.77 -12.80 -5.45
CA LYS A 187 4.13 -12.47 -5.85
C LYS A 187 4.68 -11.26 -5.10
N ASN A 188 5.93 -11.36 -4.63
CA ASN A 188 6.68 -10.31 -3.95
C ASN A 188 5.91 -9.63 -2.79
N PRO A 189 5.33 -10.39 -1.84
CA PRO A 189 4.57 -9.80 -0.75
C PRO A 189 5.49 -8.96 0.16
N TYR A 190 4.90 -8.02 0.88
CA TYR A 190 5.62 -7.14 1.81
C TYR A 190 4.88 -6.94 3.13
N PRO A 191 5.55 -6.45 4.20
CA PRO A 191 4.98 -6.37 5.53
C PRO A 191 3.78 -5.42 5.55
N ASN A 192 2.74 -5.80 6.29
CA ASN A 192 1.49 -5.03 6.43
C ASN A 192 0.74 -4.76 5.12
N GLN A 193 1.01 -5.53 4.05
CA GLN A 193 0.28 -5.42 2.80
C GLN A 193 -1.22 -5.68 3.02
N ILE A 194 -2.07 -4.82 2.46
CA ILE A 194 -3.53 -4.92 2.55
C ILE A 194 -4.08 -5.42 1.21
N PHE A 195 -4.84 -6.51 1.28
CA PHE A 195 -5.52 -7.10 0.14
C PHE A 195 -7.00 -6.73 0.18
N TYR A 196 -7.50 -6.21 -0.93
CA TYR A 196 -8.88 -5.77 -1.09
C TYR A 196 -9.61 -6.74 -2.02
N TYR A 197 -10.73 -7.27 -1.55
CA TYR A 197 -11.59 -8.17 -2.30
C TYR A 197 -12.79 -7.40 -2.86
N PHE A 198 -13.00 -7.53 -4.16
CA PHE A 198 -14.13 -6.96 -4.88
C PHE A 198 -14.93 -8.07 -5.55
N ILE A 199 -16.25 -7.98 -5.49
CA ILE A 199 -17.12 -8.77 -6.36
C ILE A 199 -17.02 -8.17 -7.76
N LYS A 200 -16.61 -8.96 -8.74
CA LYS A 200 -16.50 -8.52 -10.14
C LYS A 200 -17.86 -7.99 -10.61
N PRO A 201 -17.92 -6.76 -11.13
CA PRO A 201 -19.16 -6.21 -11.65
C PRO A 201 -19.65 -6.97 -12.87
N GLU A 202 -20.97 -7.04 -12.98
CA GLU A 202 -21.63 -7.54 -14.19
C GLU A 202 -21.66 -6.45 -15.28
N GLN A 203 -21.91 -6.85 -16.52
CA GLN A 203 -21.86 -5.91 -17.66
C GLN A 203 -22.91 -4.79 -17.55
N ASN A 204 -24.04 -5.08 -16.91
CA ASN A 204 -25.17 -4.16 -16.72
C ASN A 204 -25.15 -3.48 -15.34
N ASP A 205 -24.07 -3.62 -14.57
CA ASP A 205 -23.92 -2.99 -13.26
C ASP A 205 -24.02 -1.47 -13.39
N ASP A 206 -25.02 -0.88 -12.78
CA ASP A 206 -25.41 0.52 -12.86
C ASP A 206 -24.68 1.41 -11.85
N ARG A 207 -23.88 0.83 -10.95
CA ARG A 207 -23.03 1.56 -10.01
C ARG A 207 -21.91 2.31 -10.74
N LYS A 208 -21.48 3.42 -10.16
CA LYS A 208 -20.34 4.22 -10.66
C LYS A 208 -19.03 3.88 -9.94
N ILE A 209 -19.15 3.44 -8.69
CA ILE A 209 -18.06 2.96 -7.85
C ILE A 209 -18.43 1.61 -7.26
N ILE A 210 -17.43 0.79 -6.99
CA ILE A 210 -17.57 -0.44 -6.22
C ILE A 210 -16.54 -0.40 -5.10
N GLU A 211 -17.03 -0.57 -3.89
CA GLU A 211 -16.22 -0.71 -2.70
C GLU A 211 -15.91 -2.18 -2.43
N HIS A 212 -14.89 -2.42 -1.63
CA HIS A 212 -14.48 -3.77 -1.28
C HIS A 212 -15.55 -4.46 -0.42
N CYS A 213 -15.67 -5.78 -0.54
CA CYS A 213 -16.48 -6.62 0.34
C CYS A 213 -15.67 -7.16 1.52
N ALA A 214 -14.37 -7.39 1.35
CA ALA A 214 -13.48 -7.80 2.42
C ALA A 214 -12.08 -7.15 2.30
N ARG A 215 -11.39 -7.01 3.43
CA ARG A 215 -9.99 -6.59 3.51
C ARG A 215 -9.22 -7.49 4.44
N TYR A 216 -8.04 -7.90 4.00
CA TYR A 216 -7.11 -8.69 4.79
C TYR A 216 -5.77 -7.99 4.87
N ARG A 217 -5.23 -7.89 6.08
CA ARG A 217 -3.84 -7.49 6.29
C ARG A 217 -2.97 -8.74 6.38
N GLY A 218 -1.98 -8.80 5.50
CA GLY A 218 -1.00 -9.87 5.48
C GLY A 218 0.14 -9.65 6.46
N TYR A 219 0.63 -10.73 7.05
CA TYR A 219 1.86 -10.76 7.85
C TYR A 219 2.66 -12.03 7.57
N LYS A 220 3.93 -12.07 7.98
CA LYS A 220 4.76 -13.27 7.99
C LYS A 220 5.35 -13.52 9.38
N ASN A 221 5.97 -14.69 9.53
CA ASN A 221 6.61 -15.11 10.76
C ASN A 221 7.73 -14.15 11.21
N ARG A 222 8.06 -14.23 12.49
CA ARG A 222 9.08 -13.42 13.15
C ARG A 222 10.42 -13.40 12.37
N PRO A 223 10.94 -12.24 11.96
CA PRO A 223 12.26 -12.15 11.34
C PRO A 223 13.38 -12.26 12.38
N LYS A 224 14.60 -12.53 11.89
CA LYS A 224 15.85 -12.40 12.63
C LYS A 224 16.58 -11.13 12.20
N LEU A 225 17.03 -10.35 13.17
CA LEU A 225 17.96 -9.24 12.93
C LEU A 225 19.34 -9.82 12.61
N ILE A 226 19.88 -9.48 11.45
CA ILE A 226 21.21 -9.93 11.01
C ILE A 226 22.08 -8.74 10.61
N LEU A 227 23.39 -8.93 10.75
CA LEU A 227 24.41 -8.04 10.21
C LEU A 227 25.12 -8.79 9.06
N PRO A 228 24.75 -8.58 7.79
CA PRO A 228 25.19 -9.45 6.68
C PRO A 228 26.72 -9.58 6.53
N ASP A 229 27.44 -8.50 6.86
CA ASP A 229 28.91 -8.45 6.78
C ASP A 229 29.60 -9.15 7.98
N HIS A 230 28.82 -9.63 8.96
CA HIS A 230 29.30 -10.29 10.16
C HIS A 230 28.62 -11.66 10.33
N ASN A 231 29.37 -12.73 10.05
CA ASN A 231 28.87 -14.08 10.24
C ASN A 231 28.67 -14.38 11.74
N ASP A 232 27.41 -14.47 12.15
CA ASP A 232 27.01 -15.03 13.45
C ASP A 232 27.35 -16.52 13.47
N LYS A 233 28.56 -16.86 13.92
CA LYS A 233 28.92 -18.26 14.24
C LYS A 233 28.30 -18.74 15.55
N SER A 234 27.44 -17.96 16.22
CA SER A 234 26.77 -18.42 17.45
C SER A 234 25.64 -19.40 17.09
N THR A 235 26.00 -20.66 17.02
CA THR A 235 25.07 -21.81 16.98
C THR A 235 24.52 -22.17 18.37
N ALA A 236 24.74 -21.33 19.38
CA ALA A 236 24.31 -21.56 20.76
C ALA A 236 23.14 -20.66 21.14
N LYS A 237 22.25 -21.23 21.97
CA LYS A 237 21.12 -20.61 22.72
C LYS A 237 21.19 -19.09 22.83
N GLU A 238 20.06 -18.41 22.58
CA GLU A 238 19.82 -16.96 22.72
C GLU A 238 20.89 -16.22 23.56
N VAL A 239 21.98 -15.81 22.92
CA VAL A 239 22.98 -14.98 23.59
C VAL A 239 22.36 -13.58 23.67
N LYS A 240 22.17 -13.08 24.89
CA LYS A 240 21.58 -11.76 25.14
C LYS A 240 22.34 -10.62 24.45
N VAL A 241 23.67 -10.77 24.29
CA VAL A 241 24.56 -9.80 23.64
C VAL A 241 25.49 -10.50 22.66
N LYS A 242 25.45 -10.10 21.39
CA LYS A 242 26.36 -10.62 20.35
C LYS A 242 27.60 -9.74 20.22
N LYS A 243 28.79 -10.28 20.45
CA LYS A 243 30.05 -9.55 20.25
C LYS A 243 30.49 -9.57 18.79
N ILE A 244 30.75 -8.39 18.25
CA ILE A 244 31.33 -8.14 16.94
C ILE A 244 32.73 -7.56 17.15
N HIS A 245 33.73 -8.16 16.52
CA HIS A 245 35.10 -7.68 16.63
C HIS A 245 35.31 -6.43 15.78
N THR A 246 35.75 -5.35 16.41
CA THR A 246 36.13 -4.10 15.75
C THR A 246 37.61 -4.11 15.40
N GLN A 247 37.95 -3.49 14.26
CA GLN A 247 39.34 -3.21 13.88
C GLN A 247 39.72 -1.80 14.34
N ASP A 248 41.02 -1.55 14.56
CA ASP A 248 41.53 -0.26 15.05
C ASP A 248 41.15 0.91 14.11
N SER A 249 40.97 0.63 12.81
CA SER A 249 40.51 1.61 11.82
C SER A 249 39.11 2.20 12.10
N TYR A 250 38.32 1.60 12.99
CA TYR A 250 36.97 2.06 13.32
C TYR A 250 36.97 3.26 14.27
N PHE A 251 38.07 3.50 14.98
CA PHE A 251 38.20 4.63 15.91
C PHE A 251 38.33 5.97 15.18
N GLU A 252 39.04 6.00 14.05
CA GLU A 252 39.34 7.26 13.34
C GLU A 252 38.26 7.66 12.34
N LYS A 253 37.69 6.69 11.61
CA LYS A 253 36.81 6.97 10.45
C LYS A 253 35.34 6.62 10.69
N GLY A 254 35.06 5.91 11.78
CA GLY A 254 33.78 5.23 11.97
C GLY A 254 33.58 4.11 10.94
N LYS A 255 32.67 3.18 11.22
CA LYS A 255 32.32 2.11 10.30
C LYS A 255 30.82 2.08 10.07
N LYS A 256 30.44 2.10 8.80
CA LYS A 256 29.07 1.82 8.37
C LYS A 256 28.81 0.31 8.48
N ILE A 257 27.85 -0.05 9.33
CA ILE A 257 27.40 -1.42 9.57
C ILE A 257 26.07 -1.61 8.84
N LYS A 258 25.96 -2.65 8.02
CA LYS A 258 24.71 -3.03 7.38
C LYS A 258 23.86 -3.87 8.33
N VAL A 259 22.56 -3.62 8.31
CA VAL A 259 21.55 -4.40 9.04
C VAL A 259 20.48 -4.86 8.07
N SER A 260 19.94 -6.05 8.29
CA SER A 260 18.79 -6.55 7.56
C SER A 260 17.90 -7.42 8.44
N LEU A 261 16.62 -7.49 8.10
CA LEU A 261 15.66 -8.43 8.67
C LEU A 261 15.58 -9.64 7.75
N LYS A 262 15.92 -10.81 8.28
CA LYS A 262 15.91 -12.07 7.54
C LYS A 262 14.82 -12.99 8.06
N LEU A 263 13.97 -13.45 7.17
CA LEU A 263 13.03 -14.52 7.44
C LEU A 263 13.52 -15.81 6.77
N ASN A 264 13.99 -16.78 7.56
CA ASN A 264 14.64 -18.00 7.05
C ASN A 264 15.82 -17.67 6.10
N ASN A 265 15.63 -17.87 4.79
CA ASN A 265 16.59 -17.54 3.74
C ASN A 265 16.18 -16.32 2.90
N ASP A 266 15.02 -15.72 3.18
CA ASP A 266 14.50 -14.55 2.49
C ASP A 266 14.87 -13.25 3.23
N ILE A 267 15.40 -12.29 2.48
CA ILE A 267 15.71 -10.93 2.93
C ILE A 267 14.83 -9.88 2.22
N GLN A 268 14.00 -10.30 1.25
CA GLN A 268 13.24 -9.43 0.39
C GLN A 268 11.90 -9.04 0.99
N PHE A 269 11.28 -9.91 1.80
CA PHE A 269 10.02 -9.60 2.44
C PHE A 269 10.13 -8.35 3.33
N TYR A 270 10.97 -8.38 4.36
CA TYR A 270 11.17 -7.25 5.29
C TYR A 270 12.15 -6.18 4.76
N ARG A 271 12.32 -6.07 3.44
CA ARG A 271 13.21 -5.04 2.87
C ARG A 271 12.69 -3.63 3.18
N ASP A 272 13.61 -2.71 3.47
CA ASP A 272 13.35 -1.28 3.72
C ASP A 272 12.47 -0.97 4.94
N GLU A 273 12.16 -1.97 5.76
CA GLU A 273 11.46 -1.80 7.03
C GLU A 273 12.31 -0.98 8.02
N GLU A 274 11.63 -0.20 8.86
CA GLU A 274 12.28 0.64 9.84
C GLU A 274 12.61 -0.15 11.12
N ILE A 275 13.89 -0.11 11.48
CA ILE A 275 14.43 -0.71 12.70
C ILE A 275 14.78 0.44 13.65
N SER A 276 14.41 0.29 14.92
CA SER A 276 14.87 1.19 15.98
C SER A 276 16.26 0.78 16.42
N LEU A 277 17.21 1.71 16.41
CA LEU A 277 18.53 1.55 17.01
C LEU A 277 18.60 2.42 18.26
N SER A 278 19.01 1.85 19.38
CA SER A 278 19.33 2.59 20.61
C SER A 278 20.76 2.26 21.02
N ARG A 279 21.51 3.28 21.46
CA ARG A 279 22.84 3.05 22.05
C ARG A 279 22.66 2.71 23.53
N MET A 280 23.46 1.79 24.02
CA MET A 280 23.41 1.31 25.40
C MET A 280 24.74 1.55 26.10
N ARG A 281 24.70 1.53 27.43
CA ARG A 281 25.90 1.46 28.28
C ARG A 281 25.73 0.39 29.34
N TYR A 282 26.84 -0.24 29.72
CA TYR A 282 26.87 -1.18 30.83
C TYR A 282 27.09 -0.43 32.14
N THR A 283 26.23 -0.68 33.12
CA THR A 283 26.32 -0.14 34.49
C THR A 283 26.30 -1.27 35.50
N GLU A 284 26.48 -0.95 36.78
CA GLU A 284 26.33 -1.92 37.88
C GLU A 284 24.92 -2.55 37.92
N LYS A 285 23.90 -1.81 37.46
CA LYS A 285 22.51 -2.29 37.35
C LYS A 285 22.25 -3.11 36.07
N GLY A 286 23.29 -3.32 35.26
CA GLY A 286 23.21 -4.00 33.97
C GLY A 286 23.18 -3.05 32.78
N LEU A 287 22.65 -3.56 31.67
CA LEU A 287 22.53 -2.83 30.40
C LEU A 287 21.40 -1.81 30.47
N ILE A 288 21.71 -0.54 30.20
CA ILE A 288 20.72 0.54 30.14
C ILE A 288 20.85 1.30 28.81
N ASP A 289 19.71 1.71 28.27
CA ASP A 289 19.66 2.57 27.10
C ASP A 289 20.21 3.96 27.46
N ILE A 290 20.94 4.57 26.52
CA ILE A 290 21.38 5.97 26.63
C ILE A 290 20.20 6.83 26.17
N GLU A 291 19.75 7.73 27.04
CA GLU A 291 18.66 8.65 26.74
C GLU A 291 18.94 9.45 25.45
N ASN A 292 17.88 9.68 24.67
CA ASN A 292 17.93 10.41 23.40
C ASN A 292 18.89 9.84 22.34
N SER A 293 19.29 8.57 22.47
CA SER A 293 20.13 7.88 21.47
C SER A 293 19.35 7.08 20.43
N THR A 294 18.03 6.98 20.59
CA THR A 294 17.18 6.16 19.72
C THR A 294 16.96 6.83 18.36
N GLU A 295 17.32 6.12 17.30
CA GLU A 295 17.15 6.55 15.91
C GLU A 295 16.46 5.47 15.07
N LYS A 296 15.83 5.86 13.96
CA LYS A 296 15.23 4.95 12.98
C LYS A 296 16.18 4.72 11.82
N ILE A 297 16.46 3.46 11.52
CA ILE A 297 17.35 3.04 10.43
C ILE A 297 16.64 2.02 9.54
N LYS A 298 16.99 1.97 8.25
CA LYS A 298 16.40 1.00 7.30
C LYS A 298 17.39 -0.09 6.89
N SER A 299 18.66 0.26 6.71
CA SER A 299 19.65 -0.65 6.10
C SER A 299 21.03 -0.59 6.71
N SER A 300 21.36 0.48 7.46
CA SER A 300 22.68 0.64 8.05
C SER A 300 22.72 1.71 9.13
N PHE A 301 23.76 1.65 9.95
CA PHE A 301 24.11 2.64 10.95
C PHE A 301 25.63 2.80 11.03
N VAL A 302 26.12 3.80 11.76
CA VAL A 302 27.54 4.06 11.93
C VAL A 302 27.95 3.83 13.39
N ILE A 303 29.00 3.04 13.59
CA ILE A 303 29.68 2.88 14.87
C ILE A 303 31.01 3.65 14.86
N LYS A 304 31.48 4.07 16.04
CA LYS A 304 32.79 4.71 16.22
C LYS A 304 33.53 4.04 17.39
N GLY A 305 34.68 3.42 17.12
CA GLY A 305 35.43 2.69 18.13
C GLY A 305 34.62 1.52 18.72
N PHE A 306 34.47 1.51 20.04
CA PHE A 306 33.64 0.53 20.74
C PHE A 306 32.22 1.07 20.96
N ASP A 307 31.23 0.25 20.63
CA ASP A 307 29.83 0.65 20.69
C ASP A 307 28.97 -0.51 21.18
N LEU A 308 27.88 -0.21 21.87
CA LEU A 308 26.92 -1.19 22.35
C LEU A 308 25.54 -0.73 21.92
N VAL A 309 24.90 -1.50 21.05
CA VAL A 309 23.65 -1.08 20.42
C VAL A 309 22.57 -2.14 20.57
N LYS A 310 21.33 -1.70 20.78
CA LYS A 310 20.13 -2.52 20.73
C LYS A 310 19.39 -2.20 19.44
N LEU A 311 19.12 -3.23 18.65
CA LEU A 311 18.26 -3.15 17.48
C LEU A 311 16.89 -3.73 17.84
N VAL A 312 15.83 -3.04 17.44
CA VAL A 312 14.45 -3.41 17.75
C VAL A 312 13.58 -3.27 16.49
N TYR A 313 12.81 -4.30 16.17
CA TYR A 313 11.80 -4.29 15.11
C TYR A 313 10.49 -4.84 15.63
N ASN A 314 9.38 -4.14 15.34
CA ASN A 314 8.04 -4.57 15.70
C ASN A 314 7.38 -5.21 14.49
N HIS A 315 7.33 -6.54 14.47
CA HIS A 315 6.65 -7.26 13.39
C HIS A 315 5.20 -7.51 13.75
N LEU A 316 4.33 -7.54 12.75
CA LEU A 316 2.93 -7.95 12.92
C LEU A 316 2.79 -9.47 12.92
N ASP A 317 1.91 -10.01 13.75
CA ASP A 317 1.39 -11.38 13.69
C ASP A 317 -0.14 -11.43 13.89
N ALA A 318 -0.74 -12.62 13.95
CA ALA A 318 -2.18 -12.80 14.17
C ALA A 318 -2.71 -12.14 15.45
N THR A 319 -1.87 -11.95 16.47
CA THR A 319 -2.22 -11.39 17.77
C THR A 319 -1.86 -9.91 17.91
N GLY A 320 -1.18 -9.33 16.92
CA GLY A 320 -0.77 -7.93 16.90
C GLY A 320 0.73 -7.76 16.74
N TYR A 321 1.24 -6.61 17.17
CA TYR A 321 2.67 -6.31 17.04
C TYR A 321 3.49 -7.02 18.13
N LYS A 322 4.57 -7.67 17.71
CA LYS A 322 5.56 -8.31 18.59
C LYS A 322 6.94 -7.73 18.35
N GLU A 323 7.65 -7.51 19.45
CA GLU A 323 9.02 -7.03 19.43
C GLU A 323 10.00 -8.17 19.10
N VAL A 324 10.90 -7.91 18.15
CA VAL A 324 12.17 -8.62 18.01
C VAL A 324 13.29 -7.67 18.36
N SER A 325 14.13 -8.05 19.31
CA SER A 325 15.30 -7.27 19.65
C SER A 325 16.58 -8.10 19.70
N GLN A 326 17.71 -7.45 19.43
CA GLN A 326 19.04 -8.03 19.54
C GLN A 326 20.02 -6.95 19.96
N VAL A 327 20.83 -7.24 20.99
CA VAL A 327 21.93 -6.38 21.44
C VAL A 327 23.23 -6.85 20.78
N TYR A 328 24.02 -5.89 20.28
CA TYR A 328 25.33 -6.10 19.69
C TYR A 328 26.38 -5.26 20.41
N TYR A 329 27.47 -5.91 20.81
CA TYR A 329 28.66 -5.25 21.34
C TYR A 329 29.77 -5.23 20.30
N PHE A 330 30.10 -4.04 19.80
CA PHE A 330 31.24 -3.79 18.94
C PHE A 330 32.46 -3.53 19.82
N GLY A 331 33.26 -4.56 20.02
CA GLY A 331 34.39 -4.55 20.95
C GLY A 331 35.67 -5.09 20.31
N PRO A 332 36.80 -5.00 21.02
CA PRO A 332 38.08 -5.36 20.45
C PRO A 332 38.16 -6.85 20.09
N GLY A 333 38.90 -7.15 19.01
CA GLY A 333 39.42 -8.48 18.71
C GLY A 333 40.13 -9.10 19.91
N LEU A 334 40.15 -10.43 20.04
CA LEU A 334 40.85 -11.21 21.10
C LEU A 334 42.37 -10.94 21.24
N LYS A 335 42.93 -9.92 20.59
CA LYS A 335 44.28 -9.46 20.92
C LYS A 335 44.23 -8.79 22.29
N ASN A 336 45.01 -9.35 23.22
CA ASN A 336 45.33 -8.74 24.51
C ASN A 336 45.49 -7.23 24.34
N PHE A 337 44.53 -6.46 24.84
CA PHE A 337 44.70 -5.02 25.04
C PHE A 337 45.79 -4.85 26.11
N THR A 338 47.05 -4.92 25.69
CA THR A 338 48.12 -4.24 26.42
C THR A 338 47.90 -2.76 26.16
N GLN A 339 47.38 -2.08 27.19
CA GLN A 339 47.38 -0.63 27.32
C GLN A 339 48.68 -0.06 26.72
N PRO A 340 48.65 1.00 25.90
CA PRO A 340 49.87 1.66 25.46
C PRO A 340 50.64 2.08 26.72
N ARG A 341 51.83 1.53 26.91
CA ARG A 341 52.75 1.91 27.99
C ARG A 341 53.35 3.28 27.66
N ASP A 342 52.55 4.33 27.59
CA ASP A 342 53.04 5.70 27.47
C ASP A 342 52.10 6.67 28.18
N TYR A 343 51.85 6.39 29.46
CA TYR A 343 51.44 7.41 30.44
C TYR A 343 52.15 7.15 31.77
N ASN A 344 53.49 7.07 31.71
CA ASN A 344 54.34 7.14 32.91
C ASN A 344 54.66 8.60 33.23
N LYS A 345 53.71 9.31 33.86
CA LYS A 345 54.03 10.36 34.83
C LYS A 345 52.97 10.36 35.94
N GLY A 346 53.28 9.62 37.01
CA GLY A 346 52.91 10.00 38.38
C GLY A 346 51.57 9.51 38.92
N TYR A 347 51.20 8.24 38.74
CA TYR A 347 50.14 7.61 39.55
C TYR A 347 50.58 6.24 40.08
N ASP A 348 50.25 6.01 41.34
CA ASP A 348 50.57 4.83 42.16
C ASP A 348 50.12 3.51 41.49
N PRO A 349 51.00 2.50 41.32
CA PRO A 349 50.67 1.22 40.69
C PRO A 349 49.66 0.35 41.45
N SER A 350 49.18 0.78 42.62
CA SER A 350 48.19 0.04 43.42
C SER A 350 46.72 0.29 43.03
N GLU A 351 46.43 1.22 42.11
CA GLU A 351 45.05 1.62 41.75
C GLU A 351 44.61 1.34 40.30
N ILE A 352 45.26 0.43 39.55
CA ILE A 352 44.78 0.03 38.20
C ILE A 352 44.16 -1.36 38.26
N PRO A 353 42.81 -1.51 38.32
CA PRO A 353 42.24 -2.82 38.49
C PRO A 353 41.94 -3.46 37.13
N ASN A 354 42.08 -4.78 37.12
CA ASN A 354 41.32 -5.88 36.49
C ASN A 354 39.89 -5.63 35.91
N ILE A 355 39.46 -4.38 35.70
CA ILE A 355 38.11 -3.97 35.34
C ILE A 355 37.73 -4.40 33.92
N MET A 356 38.63 -4.34 32.93
CA MET A 356 38.26 -4.66 31.54
C MET A 356 38.06 -6.17 31.32
N LYS A 357 38.97 -7.03 31.80
CA LYS A 357 38.82 -8.50 31.65
C LYS A 357 37.62 -9.05 32.44
N LYS A 358 37.32 -8.48 33.62
CA LYS A 358 36.14 -8.88 34.41
C LYS A 358 34.84 -8.35 33.79
N LYS A 359 34.84 -7.15 33.18
CA LYS A 359 33.68 -6.59 32.46
C LYS A 359 33.36 -7.34 31.17
N GLU A 360 34.36 -7.81 30.42
CA GLU A 360 34.11 -8.61 29.20
C GLU A 360 33.47 -9.98 29.51
N ALA A 361 33.83 -10.62 30.63
CA ALA A 361 33.24 -11.89 31.08
C ALA A 361 31.83 -11.75 31.70
N LEU A 362 31.36 -10.52 31.93
CA LEU A 362 30.02 -10.23 32.47
C LEU A 362 29.02 -9.79 31.38
N ILE A 363 29.52 -9.39 30.21
CA ILE A 363 28.72 -8.92 29.06
C ILE A 363 28.42 -10.06 28.07
N LEU A 364 29.36 -11.00 27.93
CA LEU A 364 29.26 -12.24 27.14
C LEU A 364 28.70 -13.37 27.99
#